data_AF-A0A2M7WFB4-F1
#
_entry.id   AF-A0A2M7WFB4-F1
#
_cell.length_a   1.000
_cell.length_b   1.000
_cell.length_c   1.000
_cell.angle_alpha   90.00
_cell.angle_beta   90.00
_cell.angle_gamma   90.00
#
_symmetry.space_group_name_H-M   'P 1'
#
loop_
_entity.id
_entity.type
_entity.pdbx_description
1 polymer ?
#
loop_
_entity_poly.entity_id
_entity_poly.type
_entity_poly.pdbx_seq_one_letter_code
_entity_poly.pdbx_strand_id
1 'polypeptide(L)'
;MKESLSSRVGRIVSGSVNALIDAVENAAPELVLEEVIREVDGAIDEVRAEMGKAAATKHLANTRLMEENRRHDALAEQIQTAVAAGRDDLAEAGIARQLDIEAQIPVLEKAIAEAGDKERELEGYIQALQAKRREMKEELARLSEMRRESSATQATTGPAGSAGGSGAAHKVAKAESAFDRIMEKQTGLGGGVATPGAGDAAKLAELEALTHNNRIQERLAALKADSGKK
;
A
#
# COMPACT_ATOMS: atom_id res chain seq x y z
N MET A 1 11.91 11.37 -8.73
CA MET A 1 11.16 10.16 -8.32
C MET A 1 9.86 10.63 -7.68
N LYS A 2 8.70 10.05 -8.03
CA LYS A 2 7.42 10.40 -7.39
C LYS A 2 7.48 9.93 -5.94
N GLU A 3 7.22 10.82 -4.99
CA GLU A 3 7.14 10.50 -3.56
C GLU A 3 6.12 9.37 -3.33
N SER A 4 6.44 8.39 -2.46
CA SER A 4 5.49 7.33 -2.13
C SER A 4 4.38 7.88 -1.23
N LEU A 5 3.17 7.32 -1.33
CA LEU A 5 2.03 7.74 -0.51
C LEU A 5 2.36 7.72 0.99
N SER A 6 3.03 6.67 1.45
CA SER A 6 3.48 6.55 2.85
C SER A 6 4.50 7.63 3.24
N SER A 7 5.46 7.97 2.36
CA SER A 7 6.41 9.08 2.60
C SER A 7 5.69 10.42 2.73
N ARG A 8 4.73 10.69 1.84
CA ARG A 8 3.95 11.94 1.86
C ARG A 8 3.04 12.03 3.08
N VAL A 9 2.34 10.95 3.43
CA VAL A 9 1.53 10.88 4.66
C VAL A 9 2.41 11.08 5.88
N GLY A 10 3.56 10.40 5.94
CA GLY A 10 4.55 10.56 7.00
C GLY A 10 5.02 12.01 7.14
N ARG A 11 5.36 12.68 6.02
CA ARG A 11 5.74 14.10 6.00
C ARG A 11 4.62 15.00 6.50
N ILE A 12 3.38 14.79 6.07
CA ILE A 12 2.24 15.62 6.49
C ILE A 12 1.96 15.46 7.99
N VAL A 13 1.99 14.22 8.49
CA VAL A 13 1.73 13.93 9.91
C VAL A 13 2.86 14.45 10.80
N SER A 14 4.12 14.36 10.36
CA SER A 14 5.31 14.76 11.15
C SER A 14 5.77 16.22 10.96
N GLY A 15 5.54 16.83 9.80
CA GLY A 15 6.21 18.06 9.37
C GLY A 15 5.52 19.37 9.76
N SER A 16 4.34 19.35 10.36
CA SER A 16 3.56 20.58 10.61
C SER A 16 4.16 21.52 11.67
N VAL A 17 5.06 21.03 12.52
CA VAL A 17 5.64 21.84 13.61
C VAL A 17 6.69 22.83 13.07
N ASN A 18 7.51 22.41 12.11
CA ASN A 18 8.55 23.28 11.52
C ASN A 18 7.94 24.37 10.63
N ALA A 19 6.89 24.04 9.86
CA ALA A 19 6.23 25.03 8.99
C ALA A 19 5.52 26.14 9.79
N LEU A 20 5.02 25.84 10.99
CA LEU A 20 4.46 26.85 11.88
C LEU A 20 5.55 27.78 12.45
N ILE A 21 6.73 27.24 12.78
CA ILE A 21 7.87 28.03 13.27
C ILE A 21 8.35 29.01 12.18
N ASP A 22 8.51 28.55 10.94
CA ASP A 22 8.94 29.39 9.81
C ASP A 22 7.87 30.42 9.40
N ALA A 23 6.58 30.12 9.62
CA ALA A 23 5.47 31.02 9.28
C ALA A 23 5.23 32.11 10.35
N VAL A 24 5.56 31.82 11.62
CA VAL A 24 5.64 32.83 12.68
C VAL A 24 6.73 33.87 12.35
N GLU A 25 7.82 33.47 11.71
CA GLU A 25 8.87 34.40 11.24
C GLU A 25 8.43 35.26 10.04
N ASN A 26 7.51 34.78 9.19
CA ASN A 26 7.14 35.41 7.90
C ASN A 26 5.78 36.14 7.86
N ALA A 27 5.17 36.41 9.03
CA ALA A 27 4.00 37.29 9.19
C ALA A 27 2.65 36.85 8.57
N ALA A 28 2.48 35.59 8.11
CA ALA A 28 1.18 35.07 7.64
C ALA A 28 0.93 33.58 8.00
N PRO A 29 0.90 33.21 9.30
CA PRO A 29 0.75 31.82 9.74
C PRO A 29 -0.60 31.19 9.36
N GLU A 30 -1.66 32.00 9.26
CA GLU A 30 -3.02 31.53 8.91
C GLU A 30 -3.09 30.97 7.47
N LEU A 31 -2.53 31.70 6.49
CA LEU A 31 -2.57 31.29 5.08
C LEU A 31 -1.77 30.01 4.84
N VAL A 32 -0.62 29.86 5.51
CA VAL A 32 0.21 28.65 5.42
C VAL A 32 -0.56 27.46 6.01
N LEU A 33 -1.19 27.64 7.17
CA LEU A 33 -1.95 26.58 7.82
C LEU A 33 -3.19 26.17 7.02
N GLU A 34 -3.89 27.12 6.40
CA GLU A 34 -4.99 26.83 5.47
C GLU A 34 -4.53 25.99 4.28
N GLU A 35 -3.38 26.30 3.69
CA GLU A 35 -2.84 25.54 2.55
C GLU A 35 -2.40 24.12 2.98
N VAL A 36 -1.78 23.97 4.16
CA VAL A 36 -1.44 22.65 4.71
C VAL A 36 -2.71 21.83 4.97
N ILE A 37 -3.79 22.45 5.49
CA ILE A 37 -5.08 21.76 5.67
C ILE A 37 -5.62 21.26 4.32
N ARG A 38 -5.53 22.05 3.24
CA ARG A 38 -5.92 21.62 1.90
C ARG A 38 -5.04 20.47 1.40
N GLU A 39 -3.74 20.52 1.65
CA GLU A 39 -2.82 19.43 1.32
C GLU A 39 -3.21 18.13 2.04
N VAL A 40 -3.63 18.22 3.31
CA VAL A 40 -4.11 17.07 4.10
C VAL A 40 -5.42 16.53 3.56
N ASP A 41 -6.39 17.38 3.21
CA ASP A 41 -7.64 16.93 2.60
C ASP A 41 -7.38 16.25 1.25
N GLY A 42 -6.47 16.78 0.42
CA GLY A 42 -6.02 16.13 -0.82
C GLY A 42 -5.35 14.77 -0.57
N ALA A 43 -4.50 14.68 0.45
CA ALA A 43 -3.89 13.40 0.84
C ALA A 43 -4.93 12.38 1.33
N ILE A 44 -5.96 12.81 2.07
CA ILE A 44 -7.07 11.94 2.51
C ILE A 44 -7.81 11.36 1.29
N ASP A 45 -8.11 12.19 0.29
CA ASP A 45 -8.83 11.75 -0.91
C ASP A 45 -7.99 10.77 -1.75
N GLU A 46 -6.68 10.98 -1.84
CA GLU A 46 -5.77 10.04 -2.50
C GLU A 46 -5.70 8.69 -1.76
N VAL A 47 -5.57 8.71 -0.43
CA VAL A 47 -5.55 7.47 0.38
C VAL A 47 -6.88 6.72 0.24
N ARG A 48 -8.02 7.43 0.20
CA ARG A 48 -9.35 6.83 -0.06
C ARG A 48 -9.44 6.20 -1.44
N ALA A 49 -8.91 6.85 -2.47
CA ALA A 49 -8.89 6.29 -3.82
C ALA A 49 -8.06 5.00 -3.88
N GLU A 50 -6.90 4.97 -3.23
CA GLU A 50 -6.07 3.75 -3.11
C GLU A 50 -6.76 2.66 -2.29
N MET A 51 -7.48 3.02 -1.23
CA MET A 51 -8.27 2.08 -0.44
C MET A 51 -9.40 1.46 -1.27
N GLY A 52 -10.07 2.24 -2.11
CA GLY A 52 -11.06 1.74 -3.06
C GLY A 52 -10.49 0.73 -4.06
N LYS A 53 -9.27 0.95 -4.54
CA LYS A 53 -8.56 -0.01 -5.42
C LYS A 53 -8.21 -1.30 -4.69
N ALA A 54 -7.74 -1.21 -3.44
CA ALA A 54 -7.47 -2.38 -2.61
C ALA A 54 -8.74 -3.20 -2.36
N ALA A 55 -9.86 -2.54 -2.03
CA ALA A 55 -11.16 -3.16 -1.85
C ALA A 55 -11.67 -3.86 -3.11
N ALA A 56 -11.56 -3.21 -4.27
CA ALA A 56 -11.93 -3.82 -5.55
C ALA A 56 -11.08 -5.07 -5.86
N THR A 57 -9.77 -5.00 -5.60
CA THR A 57 -8.84 -6.12 -5.81
C THR A 57 -9.21 -7.30 -4.90
N LYS A 58 -9.46 -7.04 -3.62
CA LYS A 58 -9.91 -8.03 -2.64
C LYS A 58 -11.24 -8.67 -3.03
N HIS A 59 -12.20 -7.88 -3.49
CA HIS A 59 -13.50 -8.39 -3.94
C HIS A 59 -13.35 -9.30 -5.17
N LEU A 60 -12.54 -8.90 -6.15
CA LEU A 60 -12.28 -9.71 -7.35
C LEU A 60 -11.58 -11.03 -6.99
N ALA A 61 -10.58 -10.99 -6.11
CA ALA A 61 -9.88 -12.19 -5.65
C ALA A 61 -10.82 -13.14 -4.88
N ASN A 62 -11.69 -12.62 -4.01
CA ASN A 62 -12.72 -13.39 -3.33
C ASN A 62 -13.72 -14.03 -4.31
N THR A 63 -14.16 -13.27 -5.31
CA THR A 63 -15.09 -13.77 -6.33
C THR A 63 -14.46 -14.95 -7.09
N ARG A 64 -13.21 -14.81 -7.52
CA ARG A 64 -12.46 -15.88 -8.17
C ARG A 64 -12.28 -17.09 -7.26
N LEU A 65 -11.94 -16.90 -5.98
CA LEU A 65 -11.81 -17.98 -5.02
C LEU A 65 -13.13 -18.76 -4.87
N MET A 66 -14.26 -18.06 -4.76
CA MET A 66 -15.59 -18.70 -4.72
C MET A 66 -15.92 -19.46 -6.01
N GLU A 67 -15.56 -18.93 -7.18
CA GLU A 67 -15.75 -19.61 -8.46
C GLU A 67 -14.89 -20.87 -8.58
N GLU A 68 -13.61 -20.80 -8.21
CA GLU A 68 -12.72 -21.96 -8.26
C GLU A 68 -13.15 -23.04 -7.27
N ASN A 69 -13.60 -22.67 -6.06
CA ASN A 69 -14.17 -23.64 -5.10
C ASN A 69 -15.42 -24.33 -5.67
N ARG A 70 -16.35 -23.59 -6.28
CA ARG A 70 -17.53 -24.21 -6.93
C ARG A 70 -17.14 -25.16 -8.07
N ARG A 71 -16.12 -24.81 -8.85
CA ARG A 71 -15.61 -25.68 -9.92
C ARG A 71 -14.94 -26.93 -9.36
N HIS A 72 -14.21 -26.79 -8.25
CA HIS A 72 -13.58 -27.91 -7.54
C HIS A 72 -14.64 -28.91 -7.05
N ASP A 73 -15.71 -28.42 -6.41
CA ASP A 73 -16.82 -29.26 -5.95
C ASP A 73 -17.53 -29.95 -7.11
N ALA A 74 -17.83 -29.22 -8.19
CA ALA A 74 -18.47 -29.79 -9.37
C ALA A 74 -17.59 -30.85 -10.05
N LEU A 75 -16.27 -30.63 -10.12
CA LEU A 75 -15.32 -31.62 -10.63
C LEU A 75 -15.29 -32.86 -9.73
N ALA A 76 -15.38 -32.71 -8.40
CA ALA A 76 -15.40 -33.85 -7.49
C ALA A 76 -16.58 -34.80 -7.79
N GLU A 77 -17.77 -34.27 -8.02
CA GLU A 77 -18.96 -35.07 -8.40
C GLU A 77 -18.78 -35.76 -9.77
N GLN A 78 -18.22 -35.03 -10.75
CA GLN A 78 -17.97 -35.56 -12.09
C GLN A 78 -16.90 -36.67 -12.09
N ILE A 79 -15.83 -36.50 -11.31
CA ILE A 79 -14.76 -37.50 -11.15
C ILE A 79 -15.35 -38.77 -10.52
N GLN A 80 -16.17 -38.66 -9.47
CA GLN A 80 -16.83 -39.84 -8.88
C GLN A 80 -17.68 -40.58 -9.90
N THR A 81 -18.44 -39.85 -10.72
CA THR A 81 -19.26 -40.45 -11.79
C THR A 81 -18.40 -41.15 -12.84
N ALA A 82 -17.27 -40.55 -13.25
CA ALA A 82 -16.34 -41.14 -14.20
C ALA A 82 -15.70 -42.43 -13.67
N VAL A 83 -15.27 -42.44 -12.40
CA VAL A 83 -14.72 -43.62 -11.72
C VAL A 83 -15.77 -44.73 -11.64
N ALA A 84 -17.01 -44.42 -11.24
CA ALA A 84 -18.10 -45.40 -11.19
C ALA A 84 -18.44 -45.99 -12.57
N ALA A 85 -18.26 -45.22 -13.64
CA ALA A 85 -18.44 -45.66 -15.02
C ALA A 85 -17.21 -46.40 -15.60
N GLY A 86 -16.13 -46.58 -14.82
CA GLY A 86 -14.87 -47.18 -15.30
C GLY A 86 -14.14 -46.33 -16.34
N ARG A 87 -14.45 -45.03 -16.43
CA ARG A 87 -13.86 -44.08 -17.36
C ARG A 87 -12.69 -43.33 -16.73
N ASP A 88 -11.60 -44.05 -16.59
CA ASP A 88 -10.38 -43.56 -15.95
C ASP A 88 -9.76 -42.37 -16.69
N ASP A 89 -9.86 -42.35 -18.01
CA ASP A 89 -9.42 -41.25 -18.88
C ASP A 89 -10.04 -39.89 -18.47
N LEU A 90 -11.35 -39.90 -18.21
CA LEU A 90 -12.07 -38.70 -17.78
C LEU A 90 -11.79 -38.36 -16.32
N ALA A 91 -11.66 -39.36 -15.46
CA ALA A 91 -11.34 -39.16 -14.06
C ALA A 91 -9.95 -38.53 -13.90
N GLU A 92 -8.95 -38.99 -14.65
CA GLU A 92 -7.60 -38.41 -14.69
C GLU A 92 -7.62 -36.95 -15.13
N ALA A 93 -8.35 -36.63 -16.21
CA ALA A 93 -8.49 -35.26 -16.69
C ALA A 93 -9.17 -34.33 -15.65
N GLY A 94 -10.21 -34.84 -14.97
CA GLY A 94 -10.88 -34.12 -13.88
C GLY A 94 -9.97 -33.89 -12.68
N ILE A 95 -9.22 -34.92 -12.26
CA ILE A 95 -8.27 -34.85 -11.16
C ILE A 95 -7.13 -33.87 -11.46
N ALA A 96 -6.60 -33.87 -12.69
CA ALA A 96 -5.61 -32.90 -13.13
C ALA A 96 -6.12 -31.47 -12.94
N ARG A 97 -7.34 -31.18 -13.41
CA ARG A 97 -7.95 -29.86 -13.25
C ARG A 97 -8.23 -29.52 -11.78
N GLN A 98 -8.59 -30.50 -10.98
CA GLN A 98 -8.81 -30.32 -9.54
C GLN A 98 -7.51 -29.92 -8.82
N LEU A 99 -6.39 -30.56 -9.15
CA LEU A 99 -5.06 -30.21 -8.62
C LEU A 99 -4.62 -28.80 -9.04
N ASP A 100 -4.88 -28.40 -10.29
CA ASP A 100 -4.61 -27.03 -10.75
C ASP A 100 -5.37 -25.98 -9.94
N ILE A 101 -6.63 -26.26 -9.61
CA ILE A 101 -7.46 -25.38 -8.78
C ILE A 101 -6.91 -25.32 -7.35
N GLU A 102 -6.58 -26.47 -6.76
CA GLU A 102 -6.00 -26.55 -5.41
C GLU A 102 -4.68 -25.79 -5.29
N ALA A 103 -3.87 -25.74 -6.35
CA ALA A 103 -2.66 -24.94 -6.40
C ALA A 103 -2.94 -23.43 -6.47
N GLN A 104 -4.08 -23.01 -7.03
CA GLN A 104 -4.46 -21.60 -7.16
C GLN A 104 -5.14 -21.02 -5.92
N ILE A 105 -5.88 -21.83 -5.16
CA ILE A 105 -6.55 -21.43 -3.90
C ILE A 105 -5.62 -20.67 -2.95
N PRO A 106 -4.43 -21.17 -2.55
CA PRO A 106 -3.57 -20.47 -1.60
C PRO A 106 -3.02 -19.15 -2.15
N VAL A 107 -2.87 -19.03 -3.48
CA VAL A 107 -2.45 -17.78 -4.14
C VAL A 107 -3.55 -16.73 -4.03
N LEU A 108 -4.80 -17.12 -4.26
CA LEU A 108 -5.97 -16.24 -4.13
C LEU A 108 -6.19 -15.83 -2.67
N GLU A 109 -6.08 -16.76 -1.72
CA GLU A 109 -6.17 -16.48 -0.28
C GLU A 109 -5.10 -15.49 0.17
N LYS A 110 -3.86 -15.69 -0.27
CA LYS A 110 -2.76 -14.75 -0.01
C LYS A 110 -3.07 -13.37 -0.59
N ALA A 111 -3.55 -13.28 -1.83
CA ALA A 111 -3.92 -12.01 -2.44
C ALA A 111 -5.05 -11.29 -1.68
N ILE A 112 -6.03 -12.04 -1.16
CA ILE A 112 -7.10 -11.50 -0.31
C ILE A 112 -6.54 -10.95 1.01
N ALA A 113 -5.62 -11.71 1.64
CA ALA A 113 -4.98 -11.31 2.89
C ALA A 113 -4.15 -10.03 2.70
N GLU A 114 -3.28 -10.00 1.68
CA GLU A 114 -2.45 -8.83 1.36
C GLU A 114 -3.30 -7.59 1.05
N ALA A 115 -4.38 -7.74 0.28
CA ALA A 115 -5.29 -6.62 0.00
C ALA A 115 -6.00 -6.15 1.29
N GLY A 116 -6.37 -7.06 2.19
CA GLY A 116 -6.95 -6.73 3.49
C GLY A 116 -5.96 -6.06 4.46
N ASP A 117 -4.69 -6.45 4.44
CA ASP A 117 -3.63 -5.76 5.19
C ASP A 117 -3.45 -4.33 4.70
N LYS A 118 -3.43 -4.15 3.37
CA LYS A 118 -3.33 -2.84 2.75
C LYS A 118 -4.53 -1.94 3.06
N GLU A 119 -5.75 -2.48 3.09
CA GLU A 119 -6.94 -1.74 3.53
C GLU A 119 -6.77 -1.20 4.97
N ARG A 120 -6.32 -2.05 5.90
CA ARG A 120 -6.10 -1.67 7.31
C ARG A 120 -5.01 -0.60 7.45
N GLU A 121 -3.92 -0.71 6.69
CA GLU A 121 -2.86 0.30 6.69
C GLU A 121 -3.39 1.66 6.20
N LEU A 122 -4.11 1.68 5.07
CA LEU A 122 -4.68 2.89 4.49
C LEU A 122 -5.74 3.52 5.40
N GLU A 123 -6.54 2.70 6.09
CA GLU A 123 -7.49 3.19 7.10
C GLU A 123 -6.74 3.88 8.26
N GLY A 124 -5.63 3.31 8.73
CA GLY A 124 -4.76 3.93 9.73
C GLY A 124 -4.23 5.29 9.28
N TYR A 125 -3.79 5.40 8.01
CA TYR A 125 -3.36 6.69 7.44
C TYR A 125 -4.51 7.70 7.37
N ILE A 126 -5.72 7.30 6.99
CA ILE A 126 -6.89 8.19 7.01
C ILE A 126 -7.15 8.72 8.42
N GLN A 127 -7.12 7.84 9.44
CA GLN A 127 -7.34 8.25 10.83
C GLN A 127 -6.27 9.24 11.30
N ALA A 128 -4.99 8.98 10.99
CA ALA A 128 -3.88 9.87 11.34
C ALA A 128 -4.01 11.24 10.65
N LEU A 129 -4.30 11.28 9.35
CA LEU A 129 -4.51 12.52 8.60
C LEU A 129 -5.71 13.30 9.12
N GLN A 130 -6.82 12.62 9.46
CA GLN A 130 -8.00 13.27 10.04
C GLN A 130 -7.73 13.85 11.43
N ALA A 131 -6.98 13.16 12.27
CA ALA A 131 -6.54 13.67 13.56
C ALA A 131 -5.68 14.92 13.36
N LYS A 132 -4.71 14.86 12.44
CA LYS A 132 -3.83 15.98 12.15
C LYS A 132 -4.58 17.19 11.61
N ARG A 133 -5.55 16.97 10.72
CA ARG A 133 -6.43 18.02 10.20
C ARG A 133 -7.22 18.71 11.31
N ARG A 134 -7.74 17.96 12.30
CA ARG A 134 -8.47 18.53 13.44
C ARG A 134 -7.56 19.43 14.28
N GLU A 135 -6.37 18.94 14.63
CA GLU A 135 -5.35 19.71 15.34
C GLU A 135 -5.02 21.03 14.63
N MET A 136 -4.80 20.98 13.31
CA MET A 136 -4.50 22.19 12.52
C MET A 136 -5.68 23.15 12.43
N LYS A 137 -6.93 22.67 12.38
CA LYS A 137 -8.12 23.54 12.40
C LYS A 137 -8.30 24.23 13.74
N GLU A 138 -8.02 23.53 14.84
CA GLU A 138 -8.04 24.11 16.19
C GLU A 138 -6.97 25.20 16.34
N GLU A 139 -5.76 24.95 15.82
CA GLU A 139 -4.68 25.94 15.84
C GLU A 139 -5.00 27.16 14.97
N LEU A 140 -5.60 26.95 13.78
CA LEU A 140 -6.05 28.06 12.93
C LEU A 140 -7.10 28.92 13.63
N ALA A 141 -8.05 28.29 14.34
CA ALA A 141 -9.06 29.00 15.11
C ALA A 141 -8.41 29.88 16.20
N ARG A 142 -7.45 29.33 16.97
CA ARG A 142 -6.69 30.08 17.97
C ARG A 142 -5.93 31.26 17.39
N LEU A 143 -5.23 31.07 16.27
CA LEU A 143 -4.53 32.16 15.57
C LEU A 143 -5.50 33.28 15.17
N SER A 144 -6.67 32.91 14.64
CA SER A 144 -7.69 33.88 14.23
C SER A 144 -8.28 34.66 15.42
N GLU A 145 -8.46 34.01 16.58
CA GLU A 145 -8.93 34.62 17.82
C GLU A 145 -7.90 35.61 18.37
N MET A 146 -6.62 35.19 18.47
CA MET A 146 -5.53 36.06 18.90
C MET A 146 -5.40 37.29 17.99
N ARG A 147 -5.52 37.14 16.67
CA ARG A 147 -5.50 38.29 15.74
C ARG A 147 -6.68 39.24 15.98
N ARG A 148 -7.89 38.72 16.22
CA ARG A 148 -9.08 39.53 16.54
C ARG A 148 -8.89 40.31 17.83
N GLU A 149 -8.41 39.66 18.90
CA GLU A 149 -8.13 40.31 20.20
C GLU A 149 -7.02 41.37 20.09
N SER A 150 -5.97 41.09 19.32
CA SER A 150 -4.89 42.05 19.02
C SER A 150 -5.43 43.29 18.29
N SER A 151 -6.29 43.08 17.29
CA SER A 151 -6.90 44.18 16.52
C SER A 151 -7.91 44.99 17.33
N ALA A 152 -8.64 44.36 18.25
CA ALA A 152 -9.58 45.04 19.15
C ALA A 152 -8.85 45.88 20.22
N THR A 153 -7.69 45.43 20.70
CA THR A 153 -6.84 46.16 21.65
C THR A 153 -6.13 47.34 20.96
N GLN A 154 -5.82 47.23 19.68
CA GLN A 154 -5.19 48.31 18.90
C GLN A 154 -6.17 49.42 18.52
N ALA A 155 -7.48 49.17 18.55
CA ALA A 155 -8.53 50.16 18.28
C ALA A 155 -8.84 51.11 19.46
N THR A 156 -8.28 50.89 20.65
CA THR A 156 -8.48 51.74 21.85
C THR A 156 -7.30 52.67 22.16
N THR A 157 -6.26 52.71 21.32
CA THR A 157 -5.13 53.63 21.49
C THR A 157 -4.91 54.45 20.21
N GLY A 158 -5.52 55.64 20.18
CA GLY A 158 -5.19 56.69 19.21
C GLY A 158 -3.79 57.29 19.45
N PRO A 159 -3.24 58.03 18.47
CA PRO A 159 -1.81 58.12 18.23
C PRO A 159 -1.10 59.11 19.16
N ALA A 160 0.02 58.69 19.74
CA ALA A 160 1.01 59.58 20.36
C ALA A 160 2.40 59.14 19.88
N GLY A 161 3.18 60.12 19.44
CA GLY A 161 4.37 59.92 18.64
C GLY A 161 5.67 59.62 19.39
N SER A 162 6.64 59.28 18.55
CA SER A 162 8.04 59.74 18.60
C SER A 162 9.08 58.95 19.40
N ALA A 163 9.95 58.31 18.61
CA ALA A 163 11.42 58.36 18.64
C ALA A 163 12.22 57.55 19.67
N GLY A 164 13.22 56.85 19.11
CA GLY A 164 14.54 56.67 19.72
C GLY A 164 14.99 55.22 19.84
N GLY A 165 15.95 54.81 18.99
CA GLY A 165 16.66 53.54 19.21
C GLY A 165 17.38 53.00 17.99
N SER A 166 18.50 53.62 17.64
CA SER A 166 19.49 53.15 16.66
C SER A 166 19.94 51.70 16.89
N GLY A 167 19.92 50.89 15.84
CA GLY A 167 20.47 49.53 15.86
C GLY A 167 20.55 48.88 14.48
N ALA A 168 21.00 49.62 13.47
CA ALA A 168 21.42 49.04 12.21
C ALA A 168 22.86 48.51 12.34
N ALA A 169 23.06 47.20 12.24
CA ALA A 169 24.12 46.55 11.43
C ALA A 169 24.38 45.09 11.86
N HIS A 170 24.54 44.25 10.83
CA HIS A 170 25.01 42.84 10.81
C HIS A 170 23.93 41.77 11.04
N LYS A 171 23.64 40.84 10.11
CA LYS A 171 24.28 40.39 8.87
C LYS A 171 23.22 39.69 8.01
N VAL A 172 23.22 39.95 6.70
CA VAL A 172 22.54 39.13 5.69
C VAL A 172 23.56 38.64 4.67
N ALA A 173 23.40 37.37 4.31
CA ALA A 173 23.84 36.64 3.12
C ALA A 173 25.32 36.29 2.90
N LYS A 174 25.59 34.97 2.86
CA LYS A 174 26.32 34.37 1.73
C LYS A 174 25.94 32.89 1.49
N ALA A 175 25.18 32.71 0.40
CA ALA A 175 25.26 31.70 -0.65
C ALA A 175 25.21 30.19 -0.36
N GLU A 176 24.32 29.57 -1.12
CA GLU A 176 24.06 28.15 -1.34
C GLU A 176 25.17 27.41 -2.11
N SER A 177 25.04 26.08 -2.08
CA SER A 177 25.51 25.07 -3.05
C SER A 177 26.89 24.42 -2.87
N ALA A 178 26.88 23.13 -2.53
CA ALA A 178 27.59 22.04 -3.24
C ALA A 178 27.50 20.73 -2.43
N PHE A 179 26.44 19.95 -2.62
CA PHE A 179 26.43 18.55 -2.18
C PHE A 179 25.81 17.71 -3.30
N ASP A 180 26.59 17.51 -4.36
CA ASP A 180 26.43 16.39 -5.28
C ASP A 180 27.57 16.36 -6.31
N ARG A 181 28.53 15.45 -6.11
CA ARG A 181 29.20 14.65 -7.17
C ARG A 181 30.05 13.56 -6.49
N ILE A 182 29.54 12.35 -6.33
CA ILE A 182 29.74 11.18 -7.22
C ILE A 182 31.15 10.57 -7.10
N MET A 183 31.11 9.29 -6.69
CA MET A 183 32.08 8.19 -6.88
C MET A 183 33.37 8.23 -6.02
N GLU A 184 33.90 7.10 -5.54
CA GLU A 184 33.93 5.77 -6.14
C GLU A 184 34.33 4.70 -5.11
N LYS A 185 33.88 3.46 -5.35
CA LYS A 185 34.50 2.19 -4.93
C LYS A 185 34.61 1.93 -3.42
N GLN A 186 33.71 1.07 -2.93
CA GLN A 186 34.08 -0.25 -2.38
C GLN A 186 32.85 -1.01 -1.90
N THR A 187 32.12 -1.62 -2.83
CA THR A 187 31.35 -2.83 -2.54
C THR A 187 31.63 -3.81 -3.66
N GLY A 188 32.76 -4.50 -3.56
CA GLY A 188 33.03 -5.67 -4.36
C GLY A 188 32.02 -6.75 -4.00
N LEU A 189 30.94 -6.84 -4.78
CA LEU A 189 30.07 -8.01 -4.82
C LEU A 189 30.08 -8.54 -6.25
N GLY A 190 31.04 -9.41 -6.52
CA GLY A 190 30.91 -10.40 -7.57
C GLY A 190 29.95 -11.47 -7.08
N GLY A 191 28.71 -11.42 -7.54
CA GLY A 191 27.68 -12.44 -7.34
C GLY A 191 27.05 -12.78 -8.67
N GLY A 192 27.80 -13.48 -9.53
CA GLY A 192 27.25 -14.06 -10.75
C GLY A 192 26.30 -15.19 -10.37
N VAL A 193 25.00 -14.89 -10.29
CA VAL A 193 23.96 -15.91 -10.27
C VAL A 193 23.88 -16.48 -11.68
N ALA A 194 24.28 -17.74 -11.84
CA ALA A 194 24.15 -18.48 -13.08
C ALA A 194 22.67 -18.44 -13.54
N THR A 195 22.44 -17.93 -14.74
CA THR A 195 21.16 -18.08 -15.43
C THR A 195 20.99 -19.56 -15.76
N PRO A 196 19.86 -20.21 -15.42
CA PRO A 196 19.61 -21.57 -15.88
C PRO A 196 19.66 -21.60 -17.40
N GLY A 197 20.43 -22.54 -17.98
CA GLY A 197 20.41 -22.75 -19.42
C GLY A 197 19.00 -23.16 -19.86
N ALA A 198 18.57 -22.77 -21.05
CA ALA A 198 17.25 -23.14 -21.58
C ALA A 198 16.96 -24.66 -21.56
N GLY A 199 18.01 -25.49 -21.55
CA GLY A 199 17.91 -26.95 -21.39
C GLY A 199 17.64 -27.44 -19.96
N ASP A 200 17.99 -26.67 -18.93
CA ASP A 200 17.71 -27.03 -17.53
C ASP A 200 16.28 -26.65 -17.14
N ALA A 201 15.75 -25.55 -17.68
CA ALA A 201 14.34 -25.18 -17.52
C ALA A 201 13.39 -26.25 -18.11
N ALA A 202 13.74 -26.84 -19.26
CA ALA A 202 12.97 -27.91 -19.88
C ALA A 202 12.96 -29.20 -19.03
N LYS A 203 14.12 -29.59 -18.47
CA LYS A 203 14.23 -30.76 -17.58
C LYS A 203 13.49 -30.56 -16.26
N LEU A 204 13.51 -29.34 -15.71
CA LEU A 204 12.74 -29.00 -14.51
C LEU A 204 11.23 -29.07 -14.78
N ALA A 205 10.77 -28.54 -15.92
CA ALA A 205 9.37 -28.66 -16.34
C ALA A 205 8.95 -30.13 -16.56
N GLU A 206 9.83 -30.97 -17.11
CA GLU A 206 9.57 -32.40 -17.26
C GLU A 206 9.47 -33.12 -15.91
N LEU A 207 10.34 -32.79 -14.94
CA LEU A 207 10.25 -33.28 -13.57
C LEU A 207 8.93 -32.86 -12.90
N GLU A 208 8.54 -31.60 -13.03
CA GLU A 208 7.27 -31.10 -12.50
C GLU A 208 6.10 -31.86 -13.12
N ALA A 209 6.07 -32.02 -14.45
CA ALA A 209 5.05 -32.80 -15.15
C ALA A 209 4.99 -34.26 -14.65
N LEU A 210 6.14 -34.88 -14.39
CA LEU A 210 6.21 -36.26 -13.90
C LEU A 210 5.69 -36.38 -12.46
N THR A 211 6.03 -35.44 -11.57
CA THR A 211 5.47 -35.40 -10.21
C THR A 211 3.97 -35.13 -10.20
N HIS A 212 3.50 -34.26 -11.10
CA HIS A 212 2.09 -33.96 -11.28
C HIS A 212 1.30 -35.20 -11.74
N ASN A 213 1.79 -35.90 -12.76
CA ASN A 213 1.17 -37.14 -13.24
C ASN A 213 1.14 -38.23 -12.16
N ASN A 214 2.18 -38.37 -11.35
CA ASN A 214 2.16 -39.32 -10.22
C ASN A 214 1.08 -38.98 -9.20
N ARG A 215 0.89 -37.70 -8.86
CA ARG A 215 -0.19 -37.26 -7.96
C ARG A 215 -1.58 -37.56 -8.52
N ILE A 216 -1.79 -37.37 -9.82
CA ILE A 216 -3.05 -37.72 -10.48
C ILE A 216 -3.33 -39.22 -10.32
N GLN A 217 -2.33 -40.06 -10.61
CA GLN A 217 -2.45 -41.51 -10.53
C GLN A 217 -2.71 -42.01 -9.09
N GLU A 218 -2.00 -41.44 -8.11
CA GLU A 218 -2.20 -41.74 -6.69
C GLU A 218 -3.63 -41.41 -6.24
N ARG A 219 -4.15 -40.25 -6.64
CA ARG A 219 -5.51 -39.81 -6.30
C ARG A 219 -6.58 -40.63 -7.00
N LEU A 220 -6.37 -41.03 -8.26
CA LEU A 220 -7.26 -41.94 -8.97
C LEU A 220 -7.32 -43.31 -8.27
N ALA A 221 -6.17 -43.87 -7.90
CA ALA A 221 -6.08 -45.15 -7.20
C ALA A 221 -6.80 -45.10 -5.85
N ALA A 222 -6.65 -44.01 -5.10
CA ALA A 222 -7.36 -43.79 -3.84
C ALA A 222 -8.88 -43.74 -4.02
N LEU A 223 -9.37 -42.98 -5.02
CA LEU A 223 -10.80 -42.88 -5.32
C LEU A 223 -11.42 -44.21 -5.76
N LYS A 224 -10.69 -45.00 -6.56
CA LYS A 224 -11.10 -46.35 -6.94
C LYS A 224 -11.18 -47.28 -5.73
N ALA A 225 -10.17 -47.26 -4.86
CA ALA A 225 -10.15 -48.08 -3.65
C ALA A 225 -11.31 -47.75 -2.69
N ASP A 226 -11.77 -46.50 -2.67
CA ASP A 226 -12.94 -46.09 -1.90
C ASP A 226 -14.26 -46.54 -2.56
N SER A 227 -14.36 -46.43 -3.90
CA SER A 227 -15.52 -46.90 -4.66
C SER A 227 -15.75 -48.41 -4.60
N GLY A 228 -14.67 -49.21 -4.51
CA GLY A 228 -14.74 -50.67 -4.42
C GLY A 228 -15.04 -51.23 -3.02
N LYS A 229 -15.11 -50.37 -1.99
CA LYS A 229 -15.49 -50.73 -0.62
C LYS A 229 -16.99 -50.55 -0.32
N LYS A 230 -17.73 -49.87 -1.19
CA LYS A 230 -19.19 -49.71 -1.12
C LYS A 230 -19.88 -50.80 -1.91
#